data_AF-A0A3E0PWL8-F1
#
_entry.id   AF-A0A3E0PWL8-F1
#
_cell.length_a   1.000
_cell.length_b   1.000
_cell.length_c   1.000
_cell.angle_alpha   90.00
_cell.angle_beta   90.00
_cell.angle_gamma   90.00
#
_symmetry.space_group_name_H-M   'P 1'
#
loop_
_entity.id
_entity.type
_entity.pdbx_description
1 polymer ?
#
loop_
_entity_poly.entity_id
_entity_poly.type
_entity_poly.pdbx_seq_one_letter_code
_entity_poly.pdbx_strand_id
1 'polypeptide(L)' 'MQTLLIPLVITLAIVTGLAADDRPNVILCMGDDHGWDETGYNGHPYLHTPVLDEMAAAGLR' A
#
# COMPACT_ATOMS: atom_id res chain seq x y z
N MET A 1 -44.41 -2.07 -8.58
CA MET A 1 -43.19 -1.84 -9.39
C MET A 1 -42.09 -1.09 -8.64
N GLN A 2 -42.39 -0.07 -7.82
CA GLN A 2 -41.36 0.66 -7.04
C GLN A 2 -40.62 -0.16 -5.97
N THR A 3 -41.25 -1.19 -5.39
CA THR A 3 -40.63 -2.05 -4.36
C THR A 3 -39.50 -2.96 -4.88
N LEU A 4 -39.46 -3.25 -6.19
CA LEU A 4 -38.38 -4.03 -6.84
C LEU A 4 -37.23 -3.14 -7.35
N LEU A 5 -37.46 -1.84 -7.48
CA LEU A 5 -36.47 -0.88 -7.99
C LEU A 5 -35.35 -0.60 -6.98
N ILE A 6 -35.70 -0.50 -5.69
CA ILE A 6 -34.74 -0.23 -4.61
C ILE A 6 -33.68 -1.35 -4.51
N PRO A 7 -34.03 -2.64 -4.38
CA PRO A 7 -33.02 -3.69 -4.31
C PRO A 7 -32.19 -3.77 -5.59
N LEU A 8 -32.78 -3.54 -6.77
CA LEU A 8 -32.06 -3.53 -8.04
C LEU A 8 -30.99 -2.43 -8.09
N VAL A 9 -31.33 -1.21 -7.65
CA VAL A 9 -30.39 -0.08 -7.58
C VAL A 9 -29.27 -0.35 -6.58
N ILE A 10 -29.59 -0.95 -5.42
CA ILE A 10 -28.60 -1.32 -4.41
C ILE A 10 -27.66 -2.40 -4.97
N THR A 11 -28.18 -3.45 -5.60
CA THR A 11 -27.35 -4.50 -6.21
C THR A 11 -26.44 -3.93 -7.29
N LEU A 12 -26.95 -3.04 -8.14
CA LEU A 12 -26.16 -2.41 -9.20
C LEU A 12 -25.03 -1.54 -8.63
N ALA A 13 -25.30 -0.74 -7.60
CA ALA A 13 -24.30 0.10 -6.94
C ALA A 13 -23.18 -0.73 -6.29
N ILE A 14 -23.52 -1.86 -5.67
CA ILE A 14 -22.54 -2.78 -5.08
C ILE A 14 -21.64 -3.39 -6.16
N VAL A 15 -22.22 -3.83 -7.28
CA VAL A 15 -21.45 -4.42 -8.41
C VAL A 15 -20.46 -3.40 -9.00
N THR A 16 -20.85 -2.14 -9.13
CA THR A 16 -19.96 -1.08 -9.62
C THR A 16 -18.83 -0.72 -8.65
N GLY A 17 -19.05 -0.84 -7.34
CA GLY A 17 -18.03 -0.53 -6.32
C GLY A 17 -17.01 -1.65 -6.08
N LEU A 18 -17.29 -2.87 -6.56
CA LEU A 18 -16.39 -4.03 -6.44
C LEU A 18 -15.31 -4.08 -7.54
N ALA A 19 -15.39 -3.22 -8.55
CA ALA A 19 -14.36 -3.08 -9.55
C ALA A 19 -13.16 -2.35 -8.94
N ALA A 20 -12.29 -3.11 -8.26
CA ALA A 20 -10.97 -2.62 -7.89
C ALA A 20 -10.15 -2.42 -9.17
N ASP A 21 -9.42 -1.30 -9.25
CA ASP A 21 -8.45 -1.09 -10.32
C ASP A 21 -7.31 -2.09 -10.11
N ASP A 22 -7.17 -3.06 -11.03
CA ASP A 22 -6.09 -4.07 -10.99
C ASP A 22 -4.69 -3.45 -11.18
N ARG A 23 -4.63 -2.14 -11.46
CA ARG A 23 -3.39 -1.39 -11.54
C ARG A 23 -2.88 -1.03 -10.13
N PRO A 24 -1.70 -1.51 -9.72
CA PRO A 24 -1.13 -1.14 -8.43
C PRO A 24 -0.71 0.33 -8.41
N ASN A 25 -0.80 0.95 -7.22
CA ASN A 25 -0.15 2.23 -6.97
C ASN A 25 1.36 2.03 -6.87
N VAL A 26 2.14 2.93 -7.48
CA VAL A 26 3.61 2.92 -7.41
C VAL A 26 4.06 4.15 -6.66
N ILE A 27 4.81 3.95 -5.57
CA ILE A 27 5.41 5.03 -4.77
C ILE A 27 6.93 4.90 -4.92
N LEU A 28 7.57 5.90 -5.51
CA LEU A 28 9.02 6.04 -5.51
C LEU A 28 9.42 6.91 -4.33
N CYS A 29 10.07 6.31 -3.32
CA CYS A 29 10.65 7.01 -2.18
C CYS A 29 12.18 7.00 -2.34
N MET A 30 12.80 8.18 -2.34
CA MET A 30 14.23 8.36 -2.53
C MET A 30 14.75 9.32 -1.46
N GLY A 31 15.76 8.87 -0.71
CA GLY A 31 16.53 9.74 0.17
C GLY A 31 17.68 10.38 -0.60
N ASP A 32 17.90 11.68 -0.38
CA ASP A 32 19.09 12.37 -0.87
C ASP A 32 20.30 12.00 -0.03
N ASP A 33 21.45 11.78 -0.65
CA ASP A 33 22.72 11.35 -0.02
C ASP A 33 22.61 10.18 0.98
N HIS A 34 21.58 9.33 0.87
CA HIS A 34 21.34 8.23 1.81
C HIS A 34 22.39 7.13 1.62
N GLY A 35 23.30 6.99 2.59
CA GLY A 35 24.37 6.01 2.57
C GLY A 35 23.85 4.57 2.73
N TRP A 36 24.54 3.60 2.15
CA TRP A 36 24.14 2.20 2.25
C TRP A 36 24.04 1.73 3.71
N ASP A 37 25.05 2.00 4.53
CA ASP A 37 25.06 1.54 5.93
C ASP A 37 24.10 2.33 6.84
N GLU A 38 23.42 3.37 6.36
CA GLU A 38 22.58 4.29 7.16
C GLU A 38 21.15 3.76 7.40
N THR A 39 21.01 2.47 7.66
CA THR A 39 19.73 1.86 8.04
C THR A 39 19.89 0.73 9.05
N GLY A 40 18.86 0.51 9.85
CA GLY A 40 18.79 -0.59 10.83
C GLY A 40 18.88 -1.95 10.17
N TYR A 41 18.19 -2.15 9.04
CA TYR A 41 18.28 -3.40 8.25
C TYR A 41 19.65 -3.64 7.61
N ASN A 42 20.54 -2.64 7.54
CA ASN A 42 21.95 -2.79 7.17
C ASN A 42 22.89 -2.91 8.38
N GLY A 43 22.34 -3.03 9.59
CA GLY A 43 23.11 -3.29 10.81
C GLY A 43 23.70 -2.05 11.46
N HIS A 44 23.20 -0.85 11.15
CA HIS A 44 23.70 0.38 11.77
C HIS A 44 23.54 0.33 13.31
N PRO A 45 24.62 0.56 14.10
CA PRO A 45 24.61 0.31 15.54
C PRO A 45 23.78 1.32 16.35
N TYR A 46 23.46 2.49 15.79
CA TYR A 46 22.82 3.59 16.51
C TYR A 46 21.56 4.14 15.85
N LEU A 47 21.32 3.82 14.57
CA LEU A 47 20.28 4.48 13.80
C LEU A 47 19.04 3.61 13.82
N HIS A 48 17.91 4.21 14.15
CA HIS A 48 16.63 3.53 14.25
C HIS A 48 15.76 3.91 13.06
N THR A 49 15.56 2.97 12.14
CA THR A 49 14.74 3.16 10.94
C THR A 49 13.55 2.19 10.90
N PRO A 50 12.72 2.12 11.95
CA PRO A 50 11.79 1.01 12.17
C PRO A 50 10.81 0.77 11.02
N VAL A 51 10.37 1.84 10.34
CA VAL A 51 9.46 1.72 9.19
C VAL A 51 10.21 1.17 7.96
N LEU A 52 11.44 1.63 7.70
CA LEU A 52 12.22 1.09 6.60
C LEU A 52 12.65 -0.35 6.88
N ASP A 53 12.91 -0.69 8.14
CA ASP A 53 13.23 -2.05 8.59
C ASP A 53 12.04 -2.99 8.38
N GLU A 54 10.82 -2.56 8.72
CA GLU A 54 9.59 -3.29 8.44
C GLU A 54 9.38 -3.49 6.93
N MET A 55 9.57 -2.44 6.14
CA MET A 55 9.44 -2.51 4.67
C MET A 55 10.43 -3.49 4.06
N ALA A 56 11.68 -3.50 4.53
CA ALA A 56 12.71 -4.43 4.06
C ALA A 56 12.40 -5.89 4.46
N ALA A 57 11.81 -6.11 5.65
CA ALA A 57 11.42 -7.45 6.12
C ALA A 57 10.16 -8.00 5.42
N ALA A 58 9.23 -7.11 5.02
CA ALA A 58 8.00 -7.48 4.33
C ALA A 58 8.17 -7.63 2.80
N GLY A 59 9.29 -7.18 2.25
CA GLY A 59 9.55 -7.12 0.82
C GLY A 59 10.83 -7.84 0.38
N LEU A 60 11.39 -7.35 -0.72
CA LEU A 60 12.72 -7.71 -1.20
C LEU A 60 13.72 -6.66 -0.70
N ARG A 61 14.88 -7.12 -0.24
CA ARG A 61 16.02 -6.30 0.19
C ARG A 61 17.29 -6.76 -0.50
#